data_AF-A0A527H6C7-F1
#
_entry.id   AF-A0A527H6C7-F1
#
_cell.length_a   1.000
_cell.length_b   1.000
_cell.length_c   1.000
_cell.angle_alpha   90.00
_cell.angle_beta   90.00
_cell.angle_gamma   90.00
#
_symmetry.space_group_name_H-M   'P 1'
#
loop_
_entity.id
_entity.type
_entity.pdbx_description
1 polymer ?
#
loop_
_entity_poly.entity_id
_entity_poly.type
_entity_poly.pdbx_seq_one_letter_code
_entity_poly.pdbx_strand_id
1 'polypeptide(L)' 'AERCVRAIREGEGTAEDGSFFPVRCETICVHSDTPNAIEIARAVRTAIAPWH' A
#
# COMPACT_ATOMS: atom_id res chain seq x y z
N ALA A 1 -4.02 1.19 3.95
CA ALA A 1 -3.85 -0.13 3.30
C ALA A 1 -4.38 -0.12 1.86
N GLU A 2 -5.50 0.55 1.57
CA GLU A 2 -6.10 0.64 0.22
C GLU A 2 -5.13 1.04 -0.89
N ARG A 3 -4.25 2.03 -0.64
CA ARG A 3 -3.21 2.44 -1.61
C ARG A 3 -2.30 1.28 -2.03
N CYS A 4 -1.94 0.40 -1.10
CA CYS A 4 -1.14 -0.80 -1.39
C CYS A 4 -1.93 -1.80 -2.24
N VAL A 5 -3.22 -1.99 -1.94
CA VAL A 5 -4.09 -2.87 -2.72
C VAL A 5 -4.23 -2.37 -4.16
N ARG A 6 -4.42 -1.06 -4.36
CA ARG A 6 -4.46 -0.45 -5.70
C ARG A 6 -3.16 -0.69 -6.46
N ALA A 7 -2.01 -0.41 -5.81
CA ALA A 7 -0.71 -0.58 -6.44
C ALA A 7 -0.45 -2.03 -6.88
N ILE A 8 -0.94 -3.03 -6.13
CA ILE A 8 -0.82 -4.46 -6.47
C ILE A 8 -1.85 -4.88 -7.53
N ARG A 9 -3.12 -4.51 -7.35
CA ARG A 9 -4.24 -5.02 -8.15
C ARG A 9 -4.42 -4.29 -9.47
N GLU A 10 -4.31 -2.97 -9.43
CA GLU A 10 -4.62 -2.06 -10.54
C GLU A 10 -3.34 -1.59 -11.24
N GLY A 11 -2.18 -1.70 -10.58
CA GLY A 11 -0.93 -1.16 -11.12
C GLY A 11 -0.93 0.37 -11.15
N GLU A 12 -1.64 0.99 -10.20
CA GLU A 12 -1.82 2.45 -10.13
C GLU A 12 -1.52 3.02 -8.74
N GLY A 13 -0.93 4.22 -8.72
CA GLY A 13 -0.84 5.09 -7.54
C GLY A 13 -1.83 6.25 -7.65
N THR A 14 -2.08 6.92 -6.53
CA THR A 14 -2.91 8.14 -6.47
C THR A 14 -2.01 9.32 -6.14
N ALA A 15 -2.02 10.34 -6.99
CA ALA A 15 -1.33 11.60 -6.77
C ALA A 15 -2.10 12.51 -5.79
N GLU A 16 -1.45 13.55 -5.29
CA GLU A 16 -2.05 14.48 -4.32
C GLU A 16 -3.23 15.28 -4.91
N ASP A 17 -3.21 15.50 -6.23
CA ASP A 17 -4.32 16.13 -6.98
C ASP A 17 -5.49 15.17 -7.27
N GLY A 18 -5.39 13.91 -6.82
CA GLY A 18 -6.37 12.87 -7.02
C GLY A 18 -6.25 12.10 -8.34
N SER A 19 -5.33 12.47 -9.24
CA SER A 19 -5.09 11.73 -10.48
C SER A 19 -4.44 10.36 -10.22
N PHE A 20 -4.62 9.43 -11.17
CA PHE A 20 -3.95 8.12 -11.14
C PHE A 20 -2.71 8.12 -12.03
N PHE A 21 -1.67 7.40 -11.59
CA PHE A 21 -0.44 7.20 -12.36
C PHE A 21 0.02 5.74 -12.30
N PRO A 22 0.67 5.21 -13.36
CA PRO A 22 1.08 3.82 -13.40
C PRO A 22 2.19 3.51 -12.39
N VAL A 23 2.11 2.36 -11.73
CA VAL A 23 3.14 1.86 -10.80
C VAL A 23 3.28 0.34 -10.93
N ARG A 24 4.50 -0.16 -10.72
CA ARG A 24 4.78 -1.59 -10.56
C ARG A 24 5.13 -1.85 -9.10
N CYS A 25 4.31 -2.63 -8.40
CA CYS A 25 4.51 -2.94 -6.98
C CYS A 25 5.03 -4.37 -6.79
N GLU A 26 6.33 -4.51 -6.52
CA GLU A 26 6.94 -5.80 -6.14
C GLU A 26 7.20 -5.90 -4.63
N THR A 27 7.28 -4.77 -3.96
CA THR A 27 7.53 -4.68 -2.52
C THR A 27 6.78 -3.49 -1.93
N ILE A 28 6.40 -3.60 -0.65
CA ILE A 28 5.82 -2.52 0.14
C ILE A 28 6.77 -2.25 1.31
N CYS A 29 7.32 -1.04 1.34
CA CYS A 29 8.07 -0.57 2.51
C CYS A 29 7.10 -0.19 3.64
N VAL A 30 7.39 -0.63 4.86
CA VAL A 30 6.70 -0.19 6.07
C VAL A 30 7.72 0.33 7.05
N HIS A 31 7.47 1.53 7.57
CA HIS A 31 8.34 2.25 8.48
C HIS A 31 7.91 2.05 9.93
N SER A 32 8.87 2.04 10.86
CA SER A 32 8.66 1.75 12.28
C SER A 32 8.68 2.98 13.19
N ASP A 33 8.87 4.18 12.64
CA ASP A 33 9.07 5.42 13.37
C ASP A 33 7.78 6.10 13.87
N THR A 34 6.60 5.70 13.37
CA THR A 34 5.31 6.20 13.89
C THR A 34 4.82 5.34 15.05
N PRO A 35 4.24 5.91 16.14
CA PRO A 35 3.73 5.14 17.28
C PRO A 35 2.76 3.99 16.93
N ASN A 36 1.99 4.12 15.84
CA ASN A 36 1.05 3.10 15.36
C ASN A 36 1.61 2.20 14.25
N ALA A 37 2.93 2.13 14.05
CA ALA A 37 3.55 1.38 12.96
C ALA A 37 3.14 -0.10 12.90
N ILE A 38 2.98 -0.76 14.06
CA ILE A 38 2.54 -2.16 14.13
C ILE A 38 1.11 -2.31 13.59
N GLU A 39 0.22 -1.38 13.91
CA GLU A 39 -1.16 -1.39 13.42
C GLU A 39 -1.21 -1.19 11.91
N ILE A 40 -0.39 -0.26 11.39
CA ILE A 40 -0.24 -0.03 9.94
C ILE A 40 0.27 -1.30 9.26
N ALA A 41 1.33 -1.92 9.78
CA ALA A 41 1.91 -3.14 9.24
C ALA A 41 0.88 -4.29 9.19
N ARG A 42 0.11 -4.47 10.26
CA ARG A 42 -0.98 -5.46 10.32
C ARG A 42 -2.08 -5.15 9.29
N ALA A 43 -2.53 -3.90 9.21
CA ALA A 43 -3.57 -3.50 8.28
C ALA A 43 -3.14 -3.72 6.82
N VAL A 44 -1.89 -3.39 6.48
CA VAL A 44 -1.31 -3.65 5.16
C VAL A 44 -1.24 -5.15 4.90
N ARG A 45 -0.66 -5.94 5.83
CA ARG A 45 -0.52 -7.40 5.67
C ARG A 45 -1.87 -8.10 5.46
N THR A 46 -2.88 -7.73 6.24
CA THR A 46 -4.24 -8.28 6.10
C THR A 46 -4.86 -7.91 4.76
N ALA A 47 -4.74 -6.64 4.35
CA ALA A 47 -5.35 -6.17 3.12
C ALA A 47 -4.75 -6.81 1.87
N ILE A 48 -3.43 -7.05 1.85
CA ILE A 48 -2.74 -7.61 0.69
C ILE A 48 -2.70 -9.15 0.67
N ALA A 49 -3.19 -9.81 1.73
CA ALA A 49 -3.14 -11.27 1.87
C ALA A 49 -3.65 -12.06 0.64
N PRO A 50 -4.66 -11.60 -0.15
CA PRO A 50 -5.09 -12.29 -1.36
C PRO A 50 -4.06 -12.29 -2.51
N TRP A 51 -3.02 -11.46 -2.43
CA TRP A 51 -2.01 -11.25 -3.49
C TRP A 51 -0.56 -11.47 -2.98
N HIS A 52 -0.39 -11.97 -1.75
CA HIS A 52 0.91 -12.39 -1.19
C HIS A 52 1.03 -13.93 -1.21
#